data_AF-A0A246JY54-F1
#
_entry.id   AF-A0A246JY54-F1
#
_cell.length_a   1.000
_cell.length_b   1.000
_cell.length_c   1.000
_cell.angle_alpha   90.00
_cell.angle_beta   90.00
_cell.angle_gamma   90.00
#
_symmetry.space_group_name_H-M   'P 1'
#
loop_
_entity.id
_entity.type
_entity.pdbx_description
1 polymer ?
#
loop_
_entity_poly.entity_id
_entity_poly.type
_entity_poly.pdbx_seq_one_letter_code
_entity_poly.pdbx_strand_id
1 'polypeptide(L)'
;MTQINWNALQSFDIGGAFNQGMQAGQQRRREQETDNALRALVANPNDPNVVQNLAQYDPRMAMQVQQQQSQQAQQQQLVQTRRAAAGGDAQALMDLAGVAPDEYFRFDEQTRKGVEKGIEVIGQAALMADTPEKWDATVQQLGPEFAQYMGRFDLREGVVSKAKLAKEFIDINQPKYQVIPEGGMLVNTRDPQALAQVGAGGPAPLQQPAQGGVSEEQAAPIIQQAMTSKVIAPEDLARIQSSLGPNGQQAAQQWMRQQGIQVGKQIGGKTYVQRNGEWYEAGGNQ
;
A
#
# COMPACT_ATOMS: atom_id res chain seq x y z
N MET A 1 53.56 73.22 14.32
CA MET A 1 53.99 71.95 14.94
C MET A 1 53.02 70.87 14.50
N THR A 2 53.41 70.06 13.52
CA THR A 2 52.56 69.02 12.92
C THR A 2 52.74 67.74 13.73
N GLN A 3 51.69 67.27 14.40
CA GLN A 3 51.72 66.01 15.14
C GLN A 3 51.61 64.84 14.16
N ILE A 4 52.65 64.01 14.09
CA ILE A 4 52.65 62.76 13.33
C ILE A 4 51.74 61.77 14.07
N ASN A 5 50.62 61.39 13.45
CA ASN A 5 49.70 60.39 13.98
C ASN A 5 50.29 58.99 13.79
N TRP A 6 50.95 58.48 14.82
CA TRP A 6 51.54 57.14 14.85
C TRP A 6 50.52 55.99 14.91
N ASN A 7 49.22 56.28 15.01
CA ASN A 7 48.17 55.27 15.05
C ASN A 7 47.82 54.69 13.65
N ALA A 8 48.47 55.16 12.59
CA ALA A 8 48.36 54.59 11.24
C ALA A 8 49.23 53.33 11.02
N LEU A 9 49.96 52.87 12.04
CA LEU A 9 50.76 51.65 12.02
C LEU A 9 50.09 50.48 12.77
N GLN A 10 48.75 50.47 12.84
CA GLN A 10 48.06 49.23 13.18
C GLN A 10 48.34 48.24 12.04
N SER A 11 49.24 47.29 12.32
CA SER A 11 49.58 46.20 11.43
C SER A 11 48.29 45.54 10.96
N PHE A 12 47.94 45.73 9.68
CA PHE A 12 46.88 44.97 9.04
C PHE A 12 47.15 43.49 9.32
N ASP A 13 46.21 42.82 9.98
CA ASP A 13 46.29 41.38 10.22
C ASP A 13 46.03 40.65 8.89
N ILE A 14 47.07 40.66 8.05
CA ILE A 14 47.11 40.01 6.73
C ILE A 14 46.86 38.49 6.89
N GLY A 15 47.23 37.91 8.04
CA GLY A 15 46.99 36.49 8.34
C GLY A 15 45.51 36.17 8.52
N GLY A 16 44.76 37.00 9.25
CA GLY A 16 43.32 36.86 9.43
C GLY A 16 42.54 36.98 8.11
N ALA A 17 42.86 37.98 7.30
CA ALA A 17 42.21 38.18 6.00
C ALA A 17 42.50 37.04 5.00
N PHE A 18 43.71 36.49 5.01
CA PHE A 18 44.07 35.35 4.16
C PHE A 18 43.32 34.07 4.56
N ASN A 19 43.24 33.76 5.86
CA ASN A 19 42.50 32.61 6.36
C ASN A 19 41.00 32.71 6.04
N GLN A 20 40.41 33.89 6.20
CA GLN A 20 39.01 34.13 5.86
C GLN A 20 38.75 33.98 4.35
N GLY A 21 39.65 34.51 3.51
CA GLY A 21 39.59 34.35 2.06
C GLY A 21 39.73 32.89 1.61
N MET A 22 40.62 32.12 2.27
CA MET A 22 40.80 30.70 1.97
C MET A 22 39.55 29.88 2.31
N GLN A 23 38.93 30.14 3.48
CA GLN A 23 37.68 29.48 3.87
C GLN A 23 36.53 29.81 2.90
N ALA A 24 36.38 31.08 2.52
CA ALA A 24 35.37 31.50 1.53
C ALA A 24 35.63 30.87 0.15
N GLY A 25 36.89 30.74 -0.26
CA GLY A 25 37.27 30.07 -1.51
C GLY A 25 37.00 28.57 -1.49
N GLN A 26 37.18 27.90 -0.35
CA GLN A 26 36.80 26.48 -0.20
C GLN A 26 35.29 26.28 -0.26
N GLN A 27 34.51 27.16 0.38
CA GLN A 27 33.04 27.10 0.32
C GLN A 27 32.53 27.28 -1.12
N ARG A 28 33.01 28.31 -1.83
CA ARG A 28 32.63 28.52 -3.24
C ARG A 28 32.99 27.36 -4.15
N ARG A 29 34.13 26.70 -3.92
CA ARG A 29 34.50 25.50 -4.69
C ARG A 29 33.54 24.34 -4.43
N ARG A 30 33.20 24.08 -3.16
CA ARG A 30 32.20 23.05 -2.82
C ARG A 30 30.83 23.36 -3.42
N GLU A 31 30.39 24.62 -3.39
CA GLU A 31 29.13 25.04 -4.01
C GLU A 31 29.15 24.79 -5.53
N GLN A 32 30.22 25.17 -6.22
CA GLN A 32 30.37 24.93 -7.65
C GLN A 32 30.44 23.44 -8.01
N GLU A 33 31.16 22.63 -7.22
CA GLU A 33 31.26 21.18 -7.43
C GLU A 33 29.91 20.49 -7.18
N THR A 34 29.18 20.93 -6.16
CA THR A 34 27.82 20.45 -5.86
C THR A 34 26.86 20.82 -6.99
N ASP A 35 26.88 22.06 -7.47
CA ASP A 35 26.06 22.51 -8.60
C ASP A 35 26.37 21.73 -9.88
N ASN A 36 27.65 21.48 -10.16
CA ASN A 36 28.06 20.68 -11.31
C ASN A 36 27.59 19.22 -11.19
N ALA A 37 27.70 18.62 -10.00
CA ALA A 37 27.20 17.27 -9.74
C ALA A 37 25.67 17.18 -9.88
N LEU A 38 24.92 18.18 -9.39
CA LEU A 38 23.47 18.26 -9.56
C LEU A 38 23.06 18.40 -11.03
N ARG A 39 23.77 19.23 -11.81
CA ARG A 39 23.50 19.33 -13.26
C ARG A 39 23.80 18.02 -13.99
N ALA A 40 24.88 17.33 -13.62
CA ALA A 40 25.19 16.01 -14.16
C ALA A 40 24.10 14.99 -13.79
N LEU A 41 23.53 15.08 -12.59
CA LEU A 41 22.45 14.22 -12.13
C LEU A 41 21.17 14.46 -12.93
N VAL A 42 20.86 15.71 -13.24
CA VAL A 42 19.70 16.06 -14.07
C VAL A 42 19.90 15.58 -15.52
N ALA A 43 21.11 15.70 -16.06
CA ALA A 43 21.42 15.25 -17.41
C ALA A 43 21.41 13.72 -17.53
N ASN A 44 21.89 13.01 -16.51
CA ASN A 44 21.96 11.55 -16.49
C ASN A 44 21.66 10.98 -15.10
N PRO A 45 20.37 10.86 -14.73
CA PRO A 45 19.96 10.48 -13.38
C PRO A 45 20.35 9.04 -13.00
N ASN A 46 20.70 8.20 -13.99
CA ASN A 46 21.05 6.80 -13.77
C ASN A 46 22.57 6.56 -13.68
N ASP A 47 23.41 7.60 -13.72
CA ASP A 47 24.87 7.43 -13.64
C ASP A 47 25.34 7.26 -12.18
N PRO A 48 25.88 6.08 -11.80
CA PRO A 48 26.34 5.83 -10.43
C PRO A 48 27.50 6.75 -10.01
N ASN A 49 28.32 7.21 -10.95
CA ASN A 49 29.46 8.09 -10.64
C ASN A 49 29.00 9.47 -10.16
N VAL A 50 27.83 9.92 -10.62
CA VAL A 50 27.30 11.24 -10.26
C VAL A 50 26.86 11.28 -8.80
N VAL A 51 26.18 10.23 -8.32
CA VAL A 51 25.77 10.12 -6.91
C VAL A 51 27.00 9.99 -6.01
N GLN A 52 28.03 9.24 -6.43
CA GLN A 52 29.27 9.11 -5.69
C GLN A 52 30.03 10.44 -5.58
N ASN A 53 30.07 11.24 -6.66
CA ASN A 53 30.65 12.58 -6.63
C ASN A 53 29.85 13.52 -5.73
N LEU A 54 28.51 13.49 -5.80
CA LEU A 54 27.65 14.28 -4.92
C LEU A 54 27.88 13.94 -3.44
N ALA A 55 28.07 12.66 -3.12
CA ALA A 55 28.31 12.20 -1.75
C ALA A 55 29.62 12.74 -1.13
N GLN A 56 30.62 13.09 -1.96
CA GLN A 56 31.88 13.67 -1.47
C GLN A 56 31.71 15.12 -1.00
N TYR A 57 30.84 15.88 -1.65
CA TYR A 57 30.67 17.32 -1.40
C TYR A 57 29.43 17.63 -0.55
N ASP A 58 28.34 16.88 -0.74
CA ASP A 58 27.10 16.95 0.04
C ASP A 58 26.51 15.54 0.32
N PRO A 59 26.95 14.89 1.42
CA PRO A 59 26.46 13.57 1.80
C PRO A 59 24.96 13.52 2.10
N ARG A 60 24.38 14.61 2.62
CA ARG A 60 22.96 14.65 2.99
C ARG A 60 22.10 14.65 1.74
N MET A 61 22.46 15.49 0.77
CA MET A 61 21.76 15.53 -0.51
C MET A 61 21.94 14.23 -1.30
N ALA A 62 23.15 13.64 -1.29
CA ALA A 62 23.37 12.34 -1.92
C ALA A 62 22.48 11.22 -1.36
N MET A 63 22.33 11.15 -0.03
CA MET A 63 21.39 10.20 0.60
C MET A 63 19.93 10.46 0.19
N GLN A 64 19.51 11.72 0.14
CA GLN A 64 18.16 12.08 -0.29
C GLN A 64 17.90 11.67 -1.74
N VAL A 65 18.85 11.93 -2.64
CA VAL A 65 18.79 11.52 -4.05
C VAL A 65 18.73 10.01 -4.16
N GLN A 66 19.58 9.28 -3.44
CA GLN A 66 19.59 7.82 -3.44
C GLN A 66 18.24 7.26 -2.94
N GLN A 67 17.68 7.83 -1.87
CA GLN A 67 16.37 7.44 -1.37
C GLN A 67 15.28 7.69 -2.42
N GLN A 68 15.29 8.85 -3.08
CA GLN A 68 14.32 9.17 -4.12
C GLN A 68 14.43 8.22 -5.33
N GLN A 69 15.65 7.91 -5.78
CA GLN A 69 15.87 6.94 -6.87
C GLN A 69 15.38 5.54 -6.49
N SER A 70 15.65 5.10 -5.26
CA SER A 70 15.16 3.79 -4.78
C SER A 70 13.63 3.72 -4.78
N GLN A 71 12.94 4.80 -4.39
CA GLN A 71 11.48 4.88 -4.43
C GLN A 71 10.95 4.87 -5.86
N GLN A 72 11.59 5.60 -6.78
CA GLN A 72 11.20 5.60 -8.20
C GLN A 72 11.39 4.23 -8.83
N ALA A 73 12.50 3.53 -8.54
CA ALA A 73 12.74 2.19 -9.03
C ALA A 73 11.69 1.20 -8.52
N GLN A 74 11.33 1.27 -7.24
CA GLN A 74 10.25 0.46 -6.67
C GLN A 74 8.89 0.75 -7.32
N GLN A 75 8.57 2.03 -7.57
CA GLN A 75 7.33 2.39 -8.25
C GLN A 75 7.30 1.87 -9.70
N GLN A 76 8.40 1.97 -10.43
CA GLN A 76 8.50 1.43 -11.79
C GLN A 76 8.35 -0.10 -11.79
N GLN A 77 9.00 -0.78 -10.85
CA GLN A 77 8.86 -2.22 -10.67
C GLN A 77 7.39 -2.59 -10.38
N LEU A 78 6.72 -1.88 -9.46
CA LEU A 78 5.32 -2.12 -9.15
C LEU A 78 4.41 -1.89 -10.37
N VAL A 79 4.66 -0.87 -11.18
CA VAL A 79 3.90 -0.64 -12.42
C VAL A 79 4.08 -1.78 -13.42
N GLN A 80 5.30 -2.32 -13.54
CA GLN A 80 5.56 -3.49 -14.38
C GLN A 80 4.84 -4.74 -13.84
N THR A 81 4.93 -4.99 -12.53
CA THR A 81 4.22 -6.07 -11.85
C THR A 81 2.71 -5.96 -12.07
N ARG A 82 2.11 -4.77 -11.93
CA ARG A 82 0.69 -4.54 -12.21
C ARG A 82 0.32 -4.87 -13.66
N ARG A 83 1.13 -4.44 -14.63
CA ARG A 83 0.88 -4.73 -16.05
C ARG A 83 0.95 -6.22 -16.36
N ALA A 84 1.96 -6.91 -15.83
CA ALA A 84 2.11 -8.35 -15.99
C ALA A 84 0.97 -9.12 -15.30
N ALA A 85 0.59 -8.72 -14.08
CA ALA A 85 -0.53 -9.30 -13.35
C ALA A 85 -1.87 -9.12 -14.08
N ALA A 86 -2.11 -7.93 -14.64
CA ALA A 86 -3.27 -7.68 -15.50
C ALA A 86 -3.27 -8.53 -16.79
N GLY A 87 -2.09 -8.94 -17.26
CA GLY A 87 -1.93 -9.90 -18.36
C GLY A 87 -2.10 -11.37 -17.96
N GLY A 88 -2.39 -11.66 -16.69
CA GLY A 88 -2.54 -13.03 -16.17
C GLY A 88 -1.22 -13.71 -15.81
N ASP A 89 -0.11 -12.98 -15.70
CA ASP A 89 1.16 -13.54 -15.26
C ASP A 89 1.08 -13.96 -13.78
N ALA A 90 1.25 -15.27 -13.54
CA ALA A 90 1.10 -15.86 -12.22
C ALA A 90 2.14 -15.32 -11.22
N GLN A 91 3.38 -15.08 -11.66
CA GLN A 91 4.44 -14.58 -10.80
C GLN A 91 4.17 -13.13 -10.40
N ALA A 92 3.75 -12.31 -11.35
CA ALA A 92 3.40 -10.92 -11.10
C ALA A 92 2.19 -10.79 -10.16
N LEU A 93 1.22 -11.71 -10.25
CA LEU A 93 0.12 -11.78 -9.29
C LEU A 93 0.59 -12.13 -7.88
N MET A 94 1.55 -13.06 -7.73
CA MET A 94 2.16 -13.36 -6.42
C MET A 94 2.91 -12.16 -5.85
N ASP A 95 3.71 -11.49 -6.68
CA ASP A 95 4.46 -10.29 -6.28
C ASP A 95 3.50 -9.15 -5.90
N LEU A 96 2.39 -8.99 -6.64
CA LEU A 96 1.35 -8.02 -6.33
C LEU A 96 0.65 -8.33 -5.00
N ALA A 97 0.38 -9.60 -4.70
CA ALA A 97 -0.19 -10.00 -3.41
C ALA A 97 0.72 -9.63 -2.22
N GLY A 98 2.05 -9.73 -2.42
CA GLY A 98 3.03 -9.36 -1.39
C GLY A 98 3.26 -7.85 -1.22
N VAL A 99 3.15 -7.06 -2.29
CA VAL A 99 3.52 -5.63 -2.29
C VAL A 99 2.30 -4.70 -2.29
N ALA A 100 1.20 -5.08 -2.93
CA ALA A 100 -0.02 -4.28 -3.09
C ALA A 100 -1.28 -5.17 -2.95
N PRO A 101 -1.58 -5.67 -1.74
CA PRO A 101 -2.62 -6.67 -1.53
C PRO A 101 -4.02 -6.20 -1.92
N ASP A 102 -4.34 -4.92 -1.69
CA ASP A 102 -5.64 -4.34 -2.08
C ASP A 102 -5.90 -4.45 -3.58
N GLU A 103 -4.85 -4.43 -4.40
CA GLU A 103 -4.96 -4.58 -5.85
C GLU A 103 -5.12 -6.05 -6.25
N TYR A 104 -4.42 -6.96 -5.56
CA TYR A 104 -4.62 -8.39 -5.73
C TYR A 104 -6.08 -8.81 -5.46
N PHE A 105 -6.73 -8.22 -4.45
CA PHE A 105 -8.15 -8.48 -4.18
C PHE A 105 -9.14 -7.85 -5.17
N ARG A 106 -8.68 -7.09 -6.16
CA ARG A 106 -9.55 -6.61 -7.25
C ARG A 106 -9.68 -7.60 -8.41
N PHE A 107 -8.78 -8.57 -8.51
CA PHE A 107 -8.91 -9.65 -9.48
C PHE A 107 -10.10 -10.54 -9.15
N ASP A 108 -10.69 -11.18 -10.16
CA ASP A 108 -11.79 -12.12 -9.97
C ASP A 108 -11.36 -13.34 -9.13
N GLU A 109 -12.35 -14.04 -8.57
CA GLU A 109 -12.11 -15.18 -7.69
C GLU A 109 -11.35 -16.32 -8.38
N GLN A 110 -11.59 -16.55 -9.68
CA GLN A 110 -10.94 -17.63 -10.43
C GLN A 110 -9.44 -17.35 -10.58
N THR A 111 -9.07 -16.11 -10.95
CA THR A 111 -7.67 -15.68 -11.02
C THR A 111 -6.99 -15.81 -9.65
N ARG A 112 -7.63 -15.33 -8.59
CA ARG A 112 -7.06 -15.42 -7.23
C ARG A 112 -6.85 -16.87 -6.79
N LYS A 113 -7.83 -17.75 -7.00
CA LYS A 113 -7.72 -19.19 -6.69
C LYS A 113 -6.63 -19.87 -7.52
N GLY A 114 -6.44 -19.47 -8.78
CA GLY A 114 -5.35 -19.95 -9.62
C GLY A 114 -3.98 -19.63 -9.01
N VAL A 115 -3.81 -18.39 -8.54
CA VAL A 115 -2.58 -17.94 -7.88
C VAL A 115 -2.38 -18.65 -6.55
N GLU A 116 -3.40 -18.73 -5.70
CA GLU A 116 -3.35 -19.42 -4.42
C GLU A 116 -2.93 -20.89 -4.60
N LYS A 117 -3.53 -21.57 -5.59
CA LYS A 117 -3.15 -22.95 -5.94
C LYS A 117 -1.72 -23.03 -6.44
N GLY A 118 -1.27 -22.10 -7.28
CA GLY A 118 0.12 -22.05 -7.76
C GLY A 118 1.12 -21.88 -6.61
N ILE A 119 0.83 -20.99 -5.66
CA ILE A 119 1.63 -20.76 -4.44
C ILE A 119 1.67 -22.02 -3.58
N GLU A 120 0.53 -22.66 -3.36
CA GLU A 120 0.45 -23.87 -2.55
C GLU A 120 1.22 -25.04 -3.19
N VAL A 121 1.06 -25.21 -4.50
CA VAL A 121 1.75 -26.27 -5.26
C VAL A 121 3.25 -26.09 -5.21
N ILE A 122 3.78 -24.88 -5.48
CA ILE A 122 5.23 -24.66 -5.41
C ILE A 122 5.76 -24.70 -3.97
N GLY A 123 4.97 -24.25 -2.99
CA GLY A 123 5.32 -24.34 -1.58
C GLY A 123 5.45 -25.79 -1.10
N GLN A 124 4.50 -26.66 -1.47
CA GLN A 124 4.55 -28.09 -1.16
C GLN A 124 5.70 -28.79 -1.89
N ALA A 125 5.89 -28.48 -3.17
CA ALA A 125 7.04 -28.93 -3.95
C ALA A 125 8.38 -28.58 -3.29
N ALA A 126 8.52 -27.32 -2.85
CA ALA A 126 9.71 -26.87 -2.13
C ALA A 126 9.93 -27.67 -0.85
N LEU A 127 8.89 -27.96 -0.07
CA LEU A 127 9.00 -28.78 1.14
C LEU A 127 9.51 -30.21 0.86
N MET A 128 9.12 -30.81 -0.27
CA MET A 128 9.55 -32.17 -0.67
C MET A 128 10.96 -32.23 -1.28
N ALA A 129 11.42 -31.13 -1.87
CA ALA A 129 12.72 -31.05 -2.51
C ALA A 129 13.83 -30.63 -1.51
N ASP A 130 14.48 -31.60 -0.87
CA ASP A 130 15.58 -31.39 0.07
C ASP A 130 16.97 -31.27 -0.59
N THR A 131 17.08 -31.52 -1.89
CA THR A 131 18.33 -31.36 -2.68
C THR A 131 18.10 -30.55 -3.96
N PRO A 132 19.16 -29.94 -4.54
CA PRO A 132 19.05 -29.22 -5.81
C PRO A 132 18.46 -30.06 -6.95
N GLU A 133 18.83 -31.34 -7.05
CA GLU A 133 18.36 -32.22 -8.12
C GLU A 133 16.87 -32.54 -7.97
N LYS A 134 16.40 -32.77 -6.73
CA LYS A 134 14.98 -32.97 -6.45
C LYS A 134 14.19 -31.69 -6.68
N TRP A 135 14.76 -30.53 -6.39
CA TRP A 135 14.13 -29.24 -6.66
C TRP A 135 13.91 -29.03 -8.15
N ASP A 136 14.95 -29.20 -8.96
CA ASP A 136 14.86 -29.04 -10.41
C ASP A 136 13.90 -30.05 -11.02
N ALA A 137 13.94 -31.31 -10.57
CA ALA A 137 12.98 -32.33 -10.99
C ALA A 137 11.54 -31.96 -10.62
N THR A 138 11.33 -31.40 -9.43
CA THR A 138 10.00 -30.96 -9.01
C THR A 138 9.53 -29.77 -9.83
N VAL A 139 10.36 -28.75 -10.00
CA VAL A 139 10.07 -27.57 -10.84
C VAL A 139 9.73 -27.99 -12.27
N GLN A 140 10.47 -28.94 -12.84
CA GLN A 140 10.21 -29.49 -14.16
C GLN A 140 8.84 -30.20 -14.24
N GLN A 141 8.44 -30.91 -13.19
CA GLN A 141 7.13 -31.57 -13.11
C GLN A 141 5.98 -30.58 -12.96
N LEU A 142 6.21 -29.44 -12.31
CA LEU A 142 5.18 -28.43 -12.09
C LEU A 142 4.76 -27.71 -13.37
N GLY A 143 5.65 -27.60 -14.37
CA GLY A 143 5.34 -27.03 -15.67
C GLY A 143 6.23 -25.85 -16.09
N PRO A 144 6.11 -25.40 -17.35
CA PRO A 144 6.93 -24.33 -17.91
C PRO A 144 6.80 -22.98 -17.17
N GLU A 145 5.67 -22.71 -16.54
CA GLU A 145 5.43 -21.50 -15.74
C GLU A 145 6.36 -21.40 -14.51
N PHE A 146 6.93 -22.53 -14.07
CA PHE A 146 7.89 -22.57 -12.97
C PHE A 146 9.35 -22.64 -13.44
N ALA A 147 9.62 -22.63 -14.75
CA ALA A 147 10.96 -22.77 -15.30
C ALA A 147 11.97 -21.70 -14.83
N GLN A 148 11.50 -20.54 -14.35
CA GLN A 148 12.35 -19.53 -13.71
C GLN A 148 13.03 -20.00 -12.40
N TYR A 149 12.50 -21.04 -11.77
CA TYR A 149 13.02 -21.62 -10.53
C TYR A 149 14.03 -22.75 -10.76
N MET A 150 14.20 -23.20 -12.01
CA MET A 150 15.12 -24.26 -12.40
C MET A 150 16.57 -23.82 -12.16
N GLY A 151 17.37 -24.64 -11.49
CA GLY A 151 18.73 -24.35 -11.04
C GLY A 151 18.81 -23.35 -9.88
N ARG A 152 17.67 -22.94 -9.30
CA ARG A 152 17.59 -21.93 -8.23
C ARG A 152 17.23 -22.52 -6.87
N PHE A 153 17.96 -23.56 -6.47
CA PHE A 153 17.78 -24.18 -5.15
C PHE A 153 18.00 -23.20 -4.00
N ASP A 154 18.84 -22.17 -4.21
CA ASP A 154 19.06 -21.06 -3.29
C ASP A 154 17.77 -20.31 -2.91
N LEU A 155 16.76 -20.32 -3.78
CA LEU A 155 15.47 -19.65 -3.54
C LEU A 155 14.46 -20.52 -2.79
N ARG A 156 14.73 -21.81 -2.59
CA ARG A 156 13.77 -22.78 -2.02
C ARG A 156 13.19 -22.31 -0.68
N GLU A 157 14.04 -21.91 0.27
CA GLU A 157 13.57 -21.44 1.59
C GLU A 157 12.72 -20.17 1.47
N GLY A 158 13.11 -19.27 0.57
CA GLY A 158 12.34 -18.06 0.25
C GLY A 158 10.96 -18.40 -0.31
N VAL A 159 10.87 -19.38 -1.20
CA VAL A 159 9.60 -19.87 -1.77
C VAL A 159 8.71 -20.48 -0.68
N VAL A 160 9.25 -21.30 0.21
CA VAL A 160 8.50 -21.87 1.35
C VAL A 160 7.96 -20.74 2.25
N SER A 161 8.80 -19.77 2.59
CA SER A 161 8.41 -18.65 3.44
C SER A 161 7.34 -17.78 2.77
N LYS A 162 7.53 -17.41 1.50
CA LYS A 162 6.55 -16.65 0.72
C LYS A 162 5.23 -17.40 0.60
N ALA A 163 5.26 -18.71 0.36
CA ALA A 163 4.05 -19.51 0.25
C ALA A 163 3.26 -19.55 1.57
N LYS A 164 3.98 -19.69 2.70
CA LYS A 164 3.37 -19.62 4.03
C LYS A 164 2.76 -18.25 4.32
N LEU A 165 3.51 -17.17 4.09
CA LEU A 165 3.05 -15.80 4.33
C LEU A 165 1.87 -15.43 3.42
N ALA A 166 1.91 -15.80 2.15
CA ALA A 166 0.81 -15.57 1.23
C ALA A 166 -0.45 -16.34 1.66
N LYS A 167 -0.30 -17.61 2.09
CA LYS A 167 -1.42 -18.41 2.62
C LYS A 167 -2.00 -17.77 3.88
N GLU A 168 -1.17 -17.42 4.86
CA GLU A 168 -1.61 -16.75 6.10
C GLU A 168 -2.32 -15.42 5.80
N PHE A 169 -1.78 -14.64 4.86
CA PHE A 169 -2.36 -13.36 4.47
C PHE A 169 -3.71 -13.51 3.74
N ILE A 170 -3.80 -14.44 2.78
CA ILE A 170 -5.06 -14.80 2.12
C ILE A 170 -6.05 -15.30 3.17
N ASP A 171 -5.58 -16.11 4.12
CA ASP A 171 -6.40 -16.68 5.18
C ASP A 171 -6.98 -15.64 6.14
N ILE A 172 -6.25 -14.57 6.44
CA ILE A 172 -6.70 -13.45 7.29
C ILE A 172 -7.74 -12.58 6.55
N ASN A 173 -7.54 -12.35 5.25
CA ASN A 173 -8.36 -11.40 4.49
C ASN A 173 -9.59 -12.03 3.82
N GLN A 174 -9.61 -13.34 3.60
CA GLN A 174 -10.83 -14.03 3.21
C GLN A 174 -11.69 -14.33 4.47
N PRO A 175 -12.96 -13.91 4.54
CA PRO A 175 -13.82 -14.18 5.69
C PRO A 175 -13.98 -15.69 5.90
N LYS A 176 -13.37 -16.20 6.97
CA LYS A 176 -13.37 -17.63 7.34
C LYS A 176 -14.74 -18.12 7.80
N TYR A 177 -15.57 -17.21 8.31
CA TYR A 177 -16.90 -17.49 8.80
C TYR A 177 -17.86 -16.48 8.21
N GLN A 178 -18.89 -16.96 7.55
CA GLN A 178 -20.00 -16.14 7.09
C GLN A 178 -21.20 -16.49 7.96
N VAL A 179 -21.79 -15.48 8.59
CA VAL A 179 -22.99 -15.67 9.39
C VAL A 179 -24.16 -15.77 8.42
N ILE A 180 -24.81 -16.93 8.40
CA ILE A 180 -26.06 -17.10 7.67
C ILE A 180 -27.15 -16.41 8.50
N PRO A 181 -28.01 -15.56 7.92
CA PRO A 181 -28.92 -14.74 8.70
C PRO A 181 -29.82 -15.54 9.67
N GLU A 182 -30.07 -14.92 10.83
CA GLU A 182 -30.76 -15.34 12.06
C GLU A 182 -31.03 -16.83 12.33
N GLY A 183 -30.41 -17.34 13.40
CA GLY A 183 -30.48 -18.74 13.84
C GLY A 183 -29.43 -19.65 13.19
N GLY A 184 -28.72 -19.15 12.17
CA GLY A 184 -27.67 -19.89 11.46
C GLY A 184 -26.44 -20.19 12.32
N MET A 185 -25.92 -21.41 12.18
CA MET A 185 -24.60 -21.75 12.70
C MET A 185 -23.52 -20.94 11.96
N LEU A 186 -22.45 -20.58 12.69
CA LEU A 186 -21.21 -20.11 12.07
C LEU A 186 -20.67 -21.24 11.20
N VAL A 187 -20.77 -21.05 9.88
CA VAL A 187 -20.31 -22.05 8.92
C VAL A 187 -18.93 -21.62 8.45
N ASN A 188 -17.98 -22.53 8.57
CA ASN A 188 -16.66 -22.35 7.98
C ASN A 188 -16.83 -22.45 6.46
N THR A 189 -16.73 -21.31 5.78
CA THR A 189 -16.89 -21.23 4.32
C THR A 189 -15.75 -21.93 3.56
N ARG A 190 -14.68 -22.35 4.25
CA ARG A 190 -13.59 -23.14 3.69
C ARG A 190 -13.78 -24.65 3.82
N ASP A 191 -14.82 -25.10 4.53
CA ASP A 191 -15.14 -26.52 4.68
C ASP A 191 -16.32 -26.88 3.74
N PRO A 192 -16.07 -27.59 2.63
CA PRO A 192 -17.11 -28.00 1.70
C PRO A 192 -18.18 -28.89 2.36
N GLN A 193 -17.82 -29.64 3.40
CA GLN A 193 -18.77 -30.46 4.15
C GLN A 193 -19.63 -29.60 5.07
N ALA A 194 -19.06 -28.57 5.70
CA ALA A 194 -19.85 -27.62 6.49
C ALA A 194 -20.85 -26.84 5.61
N LEU A 195 -20.44 -26.45 4.40
CA LEU A 195 -21.32 -25.83 3.40
C LEU A 195 -22.41 -26.80 2.90
N ALA A 196 -22.06 -28.07 2.65
CA ALA A 196 -23.03 -29.07 2.23
C ALA A 196 -24.06 -29.39 3.33
N GLN A 197 -23.66 -29.37 4.60
CA GLN A 197 -24.57 -29.57 5.74
C GLN A 197 -25.60 -28.45 5.88
N VAL A 198 -25.28 -27.24 5.40
CA VAL A 198 -26.22 -26.11 5.32
C VAL A 198 -27.11 -26.22 4.08
N GLY A 199 -26.53 -26.58 2.92
CA GLY A 199 -27.23 -26.63 1.64
C GLY A 199 -28.16 -27.85 1.43
N ALA A 200 -28.03 -28.90 2.25
CA ALA A 200 -28.82 -30.13 2.13
C ALA A 200 -30.24 -30.06 2.71
N GLY A 201 -30.59 -28.97 3.41
CA GLY A 201 -31.98 -28.62 3.67
C GLY A 201 -32.54 -27.91 2.44
N GLY A 202 -33.49 -28.51 1.72
CA GLY A 202 -34.18 -27.87 0.59
C GLY A 202 -34.70 -26.47 0.95
N PRO A 203 -34.97 -25.60 -0.04
CA PRO A 203 -35.20 -24.18 0.19
C PRO A 203 -36.31 -23.99 1.23
N ALA A 204 -35.90 -23.62 2.45
CA ALA A 204 -36.83 -23.07 3.41
C ALA A 204 -37.41 -21.82 2.72
N PRO A 205 -38.74 -21.60 2.76
CA PRO A 205 -39.30 -20.35 2.29
C PRO A 205 -38.48 -19.23 2.93
N LEU A 206 -38.01 -18.29 2.10
CA LEU A 206 -37.25 -17.10 2.50
C LEU A 206 -38.00 -16.37 3.62
N GLN A 207 -37.79 -16.81 4.85
CA GLN A 207 -38.10 -16.05 6.03
C GLN A 207 -36.96 -15.07 6.12
N GLN A 208 -37.27 -13.86 5.67
CA GLN A 208 -36.46 -12.68 5.89
C GLN A 208 -35.96 -12.72 7.34
N PRO A 209 -34.64 -12.64 7.58
CA PRO A 209 -34.14 -12.49 8.94
C PRO A 209 -34.81 -11.28 9.58
N ALA A 210 -35.12 -11.36 10.87
CA ALA A 210 -35.52 -10.21 11.64
C ALA A 210 -34.35 -9.20 11.66
N GLN A 211 -34.44 -8.30 10.70
CA GLN A 211 -34.25 -6.85 10.82
C GLN A 211 -33.31 -6.38 11.94
N GLY A 212 -32.05 -6.16 11.56
CA GLY A 212 -31.16 -5.27 12.28
C GLY A 212 -29.93 -4.89 11.47
N GLY A 213 -29.37 -5.86 10.74
CA GLY A 213 -28.26 -5.63 9.80
C GLY A 213 -28.77 -5.17 8.45
N VAL A 214 -28.23 -4.06 7.96
CA VAL A 214 -28.55 -3.51 6.64
C VAL A 214 -27.83 -4.37 5.60
N SER A 215 -28.56 -4.98 4.67
CA SER A 215 -27.94 -5.76 3.59
C SER A 215 -27.06 -4.86 2.73
N GLU A 216 -26.08 -5.42 2.04
CA GLU A 216 -25.22 -4.66 1.12
C GLU A 216 -26.05 -3.89 0.07
N GLU A 217 -27.16 -4.49 -0.36
CA GLU A 217 -28.14 -3.90 -1.28
C GLU A 217 -28.87 -2.68 -0.68
N GLN A 218 -29.03 -2.62 0.64
CA GLN A 218 -29.59 -1.47 1.35
C GLN A 218 -28.53 -0.41 1.70
N ALA A 219 -27.25 -0.81 1.80
CA ALA A 219 -26.14 0.12 2.06
C ALA A 219 -25.75 0.91 0.80
N ALA A 220 -25.85 0.31 -0.38
CA ALA A 220 -25.53 0.93 -1.66
C ALA A 220 -26.21 2.30 -1.91
N PRO A 221 -27.55 2.44 -1.75
CA PRO A 221 -28.21 3.74 -1.96
C PRO A 221 -27.78 4.79 -0.92
N ILE A 222 -27.51 4.39 0.32
CA ILE A 222 -27.02 5.27 1.38
C ILE A 222 -25.65 5.83 1.02
N ILE A 223 -24.74 4.96 0.57
CA ILE A 223 -23.39 5.35 0.13
C ILE A 223 -23.48 6.30 -1.07
N GLN A 224 -24.35 6.02 -2.04
CA GLN A 224 -24.53 6.86 -3.22
C GLN A 224 -25.11 8.24 -2.87
N GLN A 225 -26.07 8.29 -1.94
CA GLN A 225 -26.61 9.54 -1.41
C GLN A 225 -25.56 10.33 -0.63
N ALA A 226 -24.72 9.67 0.16
CA ALA A 226 -23.64 10.31 0.90
C ALA A 226 -22.55 10.87 -0.03
N MET A 227 -22.22 10.17 -1.12
CA MET A 227 -21.30 10.69 -2.13
C MET A 227 -21.84 11.94 -2.84
N THR A 228 -23.15 11.98 -3.08
CA THR A 228 -23.82 13.09 -3.78
C THR A 228 -23.98 14.31 -2.86
N SER A 229 -24.48 14.10 -1.64
CA SER A 229 -24.77 15.17 -0.68
C SER A 229 -23.55 15.63 0.12
N LYS A 230 -22.47 14.83 0.15
CA LYS A 230 -21.31 14.98 1.04
C LYS A 230 -21.67 14.93 2.52
N VAL A 231 -22.81 14.34 2.85
CA VAL A 231 -23.33 14.20 4.21
C VAL A 231 -23.89 12.79 4.40
N ILE A 232 -23.65 12.19 5.57
CA ILE A 232 -24.31 10.96 5.98
C ILE A 232 -25.02 11.17 7.32
N ALA A 233 -26.24 10.64 7.45
CA ALA A 233 -26.95 10.67 8.72
C ALA A 233 -26.29 9.72 9.75
N PRO A 234 -26.30 10.02 11.05
CA PRO A 234 -25.74 9.14 12.08
C PRO A 234 -26.28 7.71 12.05
N GLU A 235 -27.58 7.57 11.84
CA GLU A 235 -28.28 6.29 11.74
C GLU A 235 -27.85 5.50 10.50
N ASP A 236 -27.63 6.19 9.39
CA ASP A 236 -27.15 5.60 8.13
C ASP A 236 -25.68 5.16 8.24
N LEU A 237 -24.87 5.96 8.93
CA LEU A 237 -23.50 5.56 9.26
C LEU A 237 -23.48 4.35 10.20
N ALA A 238 -24.33 4.34 11.24
CA ALA A 238 -24.44 3.21 12.16
C ALA A 238 -24.89 1.94 11.43
N ARG A 239 -25.81 2.08 10.47
CA ARG A 239 -26.27 1.00 9.58
C ARG A 239 -25.12 0.44 8.74
N ILE A 240 -24.34 1.29 8.06
CA ILE A 240 -23.15 0.86 7.29
C ILE A 240 -22.11 0.23 8.22
N GLN A 241 -21.87 0.80 9.39
CA GLN A 241 -20.89 0.26 10.35
C GLN A 241 -21.31 -1.11 10.90
N SER A 242 -22.61 -1.33 11.09
CA SER A 242 -23.15 -2.61 11.54
C SER A 242 -22.98 -3.72 10.50
N SER A 243 -23.00 -3.38 9.20
CA SER A 243 -22.83 -4.37 8.13
C SER A 243 -21.37 -4.73 7.85
N LEU A 244 -20.41 -3.85 8.19
CA LEU A 244 -18.99 -4.04 7.90
C LEU A 244 -18.18 -4.71 9.04
N GLY A 245 -18.78 -4.96 10.20
CA GLY A 245 -18.11 -5.57 11.36
C GLY A 245 -17.08 -4.66 12.06
N PRO A 246 -16.32 -5.18 13.04
CA PRO A 246 -15.44 -4.39 13.91
C PRO A 246 -14.35 -3.60 13.16
N ASN A 247 -13.76 -4.22 12.13
CA ASN A 247 -12.74 -3.58 11.29
C ASN A 247 -13.37 -2.59 10.28
N GLY A 248 -14.64 -2.78 9.98
CA GLY A 248 -15.42 -1.94 9.07
C GLY A 248 -15.64 -0.50 9.54
N GLN A 249 -15.66 -0.28 10.86
CA GLN A 249 -15.85 1.05 11.42
C GLN A 249 -14.70 2.01 11.05
N GLN A 250 -13.46 1.53 11.13
CA GLN A 250 -12.28 2.30 10.76
C GLN A 250 -12.25 2.56 9.24
N ALA A 251 -12.59 1.56 8.44
CA ALA A 251 -12.68 1.69 6.99
C ALA A 251 -13.73 2.73 6.57
N ALA A 252 -14.93 2.70 7.17
CA ALA A 252 -15.98 3.68 6.92
C ALA A 252 -15.55 5.11 7.30
N GLN A 253 -14.86 5.28 8.44
CA GLN A 253 -14.32 6.58 8.86
C GLN A 253 -13.20 7.09 7.95
N GLN A 254 -12.33 6.21 7.45
CA GLN A 254 -11.29 6.58 6.49
C GLN A 254 -11.90 6.98 5.14
N TRP A 255 -12.85 6.21 4.64
CA TRP A 255 -13.59 6.51 3.42
C TRP A 255 -14.30 7.88 3.50
N MET A 256 -15.02 8.16 4.59
CA MET A 256 -15.67 9.46 4.76
C MET A 256 -14.67 10.62 4.72
N ARG A 257 -13.51 10.48 5.39
CA ARG A 257 -12.44 11.48 5.36
C ARG A 257 -11.89 11.69 3.95
N GLN A 258 -11.64 10.61 3.21
CA GLN A 258 -11.15 10.68 1.83
C GLN A 258 -12.16 11.34 0.88
N GLN A 259 -13.44 11.10 1.09
CA GLN A 259 -14.52 11.62 0.23
C GLN A 259 -15.03 13.00 0.66
N GLY A 260 -14.53 13.54 1.77
CA GLY A 260 -15.01 14.80 2.36
C GLY A 260 -16.46 14.71 2.84
N ILE A 261 -16.91 13.52 3.26
CA ILE A 261 -18.26 13.28 3.76
C ILE A 261 -18.31 13.61 5.25
N GLN A 262 -19.26 14.45 5.64
CA GLN A 262 -19.48 14.83 7.03
C GLN A 262 -20.59 14.00 7.66
N VAL A 263 -20.44 13.65 8.94
CA VAL A 263 -21.53 13.04 9.72
C VAL A 263 -22.46 14.16 10.19
N GLY A 264 -23.72 14.09 9.79
CA GLY A 264 -24.74 15.04 10.21
C GLY A 264 -25.20 14.81 11.65
N LYS A 265 -26.08 15.68 12.14
CA LYS A 265 -26.77 15.53 13.43
C LYS A 265 -28.28 15.46 13.18
N GLN A 266 -28.92 14.44 13.69
CA GLN A 266 -30.38 14.32 13.67
C GLN A 266 -31.02 15.29 14.69
N ILE A 267 -31.89 16.18 14.23
CA ILE A 267 -32.73 17.05 15.07
C ILE A 267 -34.14 17.06 14.49
N GLY A 268 -35.12 16.49 15.21
CA GLY A 268 -36.52 16.48 14.78
C GLY A 268 -36.76 15.73 13.46
N GLY A 269 -36.04 14.63 13.20
CA GLY A 269 -36.17 13.84 11.97
C GLY A 269 -35.42 14.38 10.76
N LYS A 270 -34.74 15.53 10.91
CA LYS A 270 -33.93 16.17 9.86
C LYS A 270 -32.44 16.04 10.19
N THR A 271 -31.63 15.83 9.16
CA THR A 271 -30.17 15.77 9.27
C THR A 271 -29.59 17.17 9.09
N TYR A 272 -28.78 17.65 10.03
CA TYR A 272 -28.10 18.93 9.97
C TYR A 272 -26.60 18.75 9.86
N VAL A 273 -25.91 19.64 9.13
CA VAL A 273 -24.44 19.68 9.08
C VAL A 273 -23.89 20.99 9.58
N GLN A 274 -22.76 20.92 10.26
CA GLN A 274 -22.08 22.10 10.76
C GLN A 274 -21.16 22.68 9.68
N ARG A 275 -21.41 23.93 9.27
CA ARG A 275 -20.52 24.71 8.39
C ARG A 275 -20.26 26.05 9.05
N ASN A 276 -18.99 26.43 9.20
CA ASN A 276 -18.59 27.69 9.83
C ASN A 276 -19.21 27.94 11.23
N GLY A 277 -19.43 26.88 12.01
CA GLY A 277 -20.03 26.96 13.35
C GLY A 277 -21.56 26.94 13.38
N GLU A 278 -22.24 27.12 12.25
CA GLU A 278 -23.70 27.11 12.14
C GLU A 278 -24.23 25.75 11.62
N TRP A 279 -25.45 25.38 12.00
CA TRP A 279 -26.10 24.14 11.59
C TRP A 279 -27.06 24.40 10.43
N TYR A 280 -26.88 23.68 9.32
CA TYR A 280 -27.72 23.77 8.12
C TYR A 280 -28.42 22.45 7.86
N GLU A 281 -29.69 22.48 7.44
CA GLU A 281 -30.42 21.28 7.03
C GLU A 281 -29.79 20.68 5.76
N ALA A 282 -29.39 19.41 5.85
CA ALA A 282 -28.80 18.68 4.73
C ALA A 282 -29.88 18.41 3.66
N GLY A 283 -29.68 18.94 2.45
CA GLY A 283 -30.63 18.79 1.34
C GLY A 283 -31.61 19.95 1.15
N GLY A 284 -31.54 20.99 1.98
CA GLY A 284 -32.19 22.27 1.67
C GLY A 284 -31.47 22.93 0.48
N ASN A 285 -32.19 23.18 -0.62
CA ASN A 285 -31.67 24.02 -1.70
C ASN A 285 -31.36 25.40 -1.11
N GLN A 286 -30.08 25.78 -1.10
CA GLN A 286 -29.66 27.16 -0.99
C GLN A 286 -29.88 27.88 -2.32
#